data_AF-F3PUZ9-F1
#
_entry.id   AF-F3PUZ9-F1
#
_cell.length_a   1.000
_cell.length_b   1.000
_cell.length_c   1.000
_cell.angle_alpha   90.00
_cell.angle_beta   90.00
_cell.angle_gamma   90.00
#
_symmetry.space_group_name_H-M   'P 1'
#
loop_
_entity.id
_entity.type
_entity.pdbx_description
1 polymer ?
#
loop_
_entity_poly.entity_id
_entity_poly.type
_entity_poly.pdbx_seq_one_letter_code
_entity_poly.pdbx_strand_id
1 'polypeptide(L)'
;MRKEYVISLALLLLCLAGCNVKRSKTTNIREEVNFIIDTTLRKEYVDVKPFEECDTISTNKMIISVEDVFEKVKPSINSLIEQGLIEIQGPLHIHLINDSIWIVRSEPVSKIDELLFGGTVYYEIRKNDGFILKCIIEE
;
A
#
# COMPACT_ATOMS: atom_id res chain seq x y z
N MET A 1 18.53 12.64 51.48
CA MET A 1 18.83 12.57 50.04
C MET A 1 18.64 11.18 49.41
N ARG A 2 17.66 10.36 49.83
CA ARG A 2 17.38 9.04 49.19
C ARG A 2 15.92 8.85 48.76
N LYS A 3 14.99 9.73 49.17
CA LYS A 3 13.56 9.60 48.87
C LYS A 3 13.16 10.26 47.54
N GLU A 4 13.85 11.31 47.14
CA GLU A 4 13.55 12.05 45.88
C GLU A 4 13.92 11.25 44.63
N TYR A 5 14.99 10.45 44.69
CA TYR A 5 15.40 9.58 43.58
C TYR A 5 14.45 8.41 43.33
N VAL A 6 13.72 7.95 44.35
CA VAL A 6 12.78 6.83 44.23
C VAL A 6 11.48 7.28 43.52
N ILE A 7 11.06 8.52 43.77
CA ILE A 7 9.86 9.10 43.15
C ILE A 7 10.12 9.38 41.66
N SER A 8 11.30 9.92 41.31
CA SER A 8 11.68 10.11 39.89
C SER A 8 11.85 8.80 39.13
N LEU A 9 12.34 7.73 39.77
CA LEU A 9 12.48 6.42 39.11
C LEU A 9 11.12 5.75 38.85
N ALA A 10 10.14 5.94 39.75
CA ALA A 10 8.79 5.41 39.59
C ALA A 10 7.99 6.15 38.50
N LEU A 11 8.16 7.48 38.36
CA LEU A 11 7.53 8.26 37.29
C LEU A 11 8.05 7.86 35.89
N LEU A 12 9.33 7.53 35.79
CA LEU A 12 9.96 7.09 34.54
C LEU A 12 9.46 5.71 34.08
N LEU A 13 9.13 4.82 35.02
CA LEU A 13 8.56 3.50 34.71
C LEU A 13 7.07 3.57 34.28
N LEU A 14 6.32 4.56 34.77
CA LEU A 14 4.91 4.78 34.38
C LEU A 14 4.77 5.32 32.94
N CYS A 15 5.77 6.03 32.40
CA CYS A 15 5.76 6.49 31.01
C CYS A 15 6.02 5.37 29.98
N LEU A 16 6.60 4.23 30.40
CA LEU A 16 6.86 3.09 29.54
C LEU A 16 5.70 2.07 29.52
N ALA A 17 4.74 2.20 30.44
CA ALA A 17 3.58 1.32 30.52
C ALA A 17 2.39 1.92 29.77
N GLY A 18 2.39 1.77 28.44
CA GLY A 18 1.15 1.57 27.71
C GLY A 18 0.61 2.79 26.95
N CYS A 19 1.38 3.31 26.00
CA CYS A 19 0.78 3.58 24.69
C CYS A 19 0.25 2.25 24.15
N ASN A 20 -0.94 1.83 24.59
CA ASN A 20 -1.71 0.81 23.91
C ASN A 20 -2.18 1.44 22.61
N VAL A 21 -1.30 1.43 21.60
CA VAL A 21 -1.72 1.52 20.21
C VAL A 21 -2.75 0.43 20.06
N LYS A 22 -4.02 0.85 19.96
CA LYS A 22 -5.14 -0.02 19.66
C LYS A 22 -4.71 -0.77 18.41
N ARG A 23 -4.34 -2.05 18.55
CA ARG A 23 -4.10 -2.96 17.43
C ARG A 23 -5.44 -3.05 16.74
N SER A 24 -5.70 -2.10 15.83
CA SER A 24 -6.70 -2.27 14.79
C SER A 24 -6.38 -3.61 14.17
N LYS A 25 -7.39 -4.47 14.14
CA LYS A 25 -7.31 -5.82 13.59
C LYS A 25 -6.81 -5.65 12.16
N THR A 26 -5.51 -5.82 11.99
CA THR A 26 -4.81 -5.37 10.80
C THR A 26 -5.16 -6.36 9.71
N THR A 27 -5.97 -5.94 8.75
CA THR A 27 -6.02 -6.62 7.44
C THR A 27 -4.70 -6.31 6.75
N ASN A 28 -3.62 -6.88 7.26
CA ASN A 28 -2.38 -6.96 6.52
C ASN A 28 -2.70 -7.80 5.27
N ILE A 29 -2.05 -7.56 4.13
CA ILE A 29 -1.93 -8.58 3.06
C ILE A 29 -1.01 -9.69 3.59
N ARG A 30 -1.43 -10.32 4.68
CA ARG A 30 -0.96 -11.60 5.14
C ARG A 30 -1.89 -12.60 4.48
N GLU A 31 -1.46 -13.01 3.29
CA GLU A 31 -1.92 -14.21 2.56
C GLU A 31 -3.30 -14.16 1.89
N GLU A 32 -4.20 -13.22 2.21
CA GLU A 32 -5.58 -13.25 1.67
C GLU A 32 -5.82 -12.49 0.35
N VAL A 33 -5.06 -11.42 0.06
CA VAL A 33 -5.23 -10.67 -1.19
C VAL A 33 -4.45 -11.34 -2.31
N ASN A 34 -5.20 -11.91 -3.24
CA ASN A 34 -4.68 -12.51 -4.47
C ASN A 34 -4.56 -11.46 -5.59
N PHE A 35 -3.93 -11.83 -6.70
CA PHE A 35 -3.97 -11.05 -7.93
C PHE A 35 -4.53 -11.89 -9.07
N ILE A 36 -5.06 -11.22 -10.09
CA ILE A 36 -5.46 -11.84 -11.35
C ILE A 36 -4.83 -11.09 -12.53
N ILE A 37 -4.62 -11.82 -13.63
CA ILE A 37 -4.19 -11.22 -14.89
C ILE A 37 -5.42 -10.72 -15.63
N ASP A 38 -5.53 -9.41 -15.82
CA ASP A 38 -6.69 -8.79 -16.45
C ASP A 38 -6.29 -8.08 -17.76
N THR A 39 -6.49 -8.76 -18.88
CA THR A 39 -6.15 -8.22 -20.21
C THR A 39 -7.09 -7.11 -20.70
N THR A 40 -8.14 -6.80 -19.94
CA THR A 40 -9.06 -5.70 -20.25
C THR A 40 -8.57 -4.36 -19.72
N LEU A 41 -7.63 -4.37 -18.76
CA LEU A 41 -7.05 -3.16 -18.18
C LEU A 41 -6.36 -2.31 -19.24
N ARG A 42 -6.64 -1.01 -19.17
CA ARG A 42 -5.99 0.00 -20.00
C ARG A 42 -5.34 1.05 -19.10
N LYS A 43 -4.49 1.87 -19.69
CA LYS A 43 -3.96 3.04 -19.00
C LYS A 43 -5.06 4.09 -18.87
N GLU A 44 -5.41 4.47 -17.64
CA GLU A 44 -6.58 5.34 -17.39
C GLU A 44 -6.19 6.80 -17.14
N TYR A 45 -5.01 7.06 -16.55
CA TYR A 45 -4.67 8.39 -16.03
C TYR A 45 -3.50 9.04 -16.77
N VAL A 46 -3.52 9.07 -18.12
CA VAL A 46 -2.35 9.46 -18.93
C VAL A 46 -1.78 10.84 -18.55
N ASP A 47 -2.65 11.80 -18.20
CA ASP A 47 -2.29 13.21 -17.94
C ASP A 47 -2.11 13.57 -16.45
N VAL A 48 -2.33 12.62 -15.54
CA VAL A 48 -2.13 12.87 -14.10
C VAL A 48 -0.64 12.88 -13.81
N LYS A 49 -0.13 14.00 -13.25
CA LYS A 49 1.25 14.05 -12.76
C LYS A 49 1.41 12.98 -11.67
N PRO A 50 2.48 12.17 -11.70
CA PRO A 50 2.76 11.24 -10.63
C PRO A 50 2.76 11.97 -9.29
N PHE A 51 2.13 11.40 -8.26
CA PHE A 51 2.38 11.86 -6.91
C PHE A 51 3.90 11.78 -6.68
N GLU A 52 4.55 12.89 -6.32
CA GLU A 52 6.02 13.05 -6.36
C GLU A 52 6.80 12.17 -5.36
N GLU A 53 6.14 11.26 -4.65
CA GLU A 53 6.79 10.28 -3.80
C GLU A 53 6.21 8.90 -4.04
N CYS A 54 6.92 8.04 -4.79
CA CYS A 54 6.69 6.60 -4.78
C CYS A 54 7.98 5.88 -5.17
N ASP A 55 8.76 5.51 -4.15
CA ASP A 55 10.01 4.73 -4.19
C ASP A 55 11.32 5.42 -4.61
N THR A 56 12.15 5.71 -3.61
CA THR A 56 13.62 5.82 -3.72
C THR A 56 14.31 4.46 -3.95
N ILE A 57 13.55 3.35 -3.95
CA ILE A 57 14.05 1.99 -4.17
C ILE A 57 13.77 1.58 -5.62
N SER A 58 14.50 2.17 -6.57
CA SER A 58 14.66 1.53 -7.89
C SER A 58 15.50 0.27 -7.68
N THR A 59 14.94 -0.90 -7.96
CA THR A 59 15.74 -2.13 -7.92
C THR A 59 16.69 -2.22 -9.13
N ASN A 60 16.54 -1.34 -10.13
CA ASN A 60 17.20 -1.40 -11.45
C ASN A 60 17.08 -2.81 -12.08
N LYS A 61 16.04 -3.55 -11.68
CA LYS A 61 15.81 -4.92 -12.07
C LYS A 61 14.59 -4.96 -12.96
N MET A 62 14.77 -5.53 -14.14
CA MET A 62 13.67 -5.82 -15.04
C MET A 62 12.67 -6.75 -14.34
N ILE A 63 11.40 -6.36 -14.37
CA ILE A 63 10.27 -7.13 -13.85
C ILE A 63 9.73 -8.01 -14.99
N ILE A 64 9.91 -9.33 -14.86
CA ILE A 64 9.60 -10.29 -15.93
C ILE A 64 8.32 -11.07 -15.71
N SER A 65 7.74 -11.04 -14.51
CA SER A 65 6.55 -11.80 -14.15
C SER A 65 5.54 -10.98 -13.35
N VAL A 66 4.32 -11.47 -13.27
CA VAL A 66 3.21 -10.83 -12.55
C VAL A 66 3.44 -10.89 -11.03
N GLU A 67 4.08 -11.96 -10.56
CA GLU A 67 4.47 -12.15 -9.15
C GLU A 67 5.48 -11.08 -8.72
N ASP A 68 6.48 -10.79 -9.57
CA ASP A 68 7.46 -9.74 -9.30
C ASP A 68 6.78 -8.35 -9.22
N VAL A 69 5.76 -8.10 -10.05
CA VAL A 69 4.95 -6.87 -9.99
C VAL A 69 4.20 -6.77 -8.68
N PHE A 70 3.52 -7.86 -8.28
CA PHE A 70 2.73 -7.90 -7.06
C PHE A 70 3.60 -7.67 -5.83
N GLU A 71 4.73 -8.38 -5.70
CA GLU A 71 5.65 -8.20 -4.59
C GLU A 71 6.29 -6.80 -4.56
N LYS A 72 6.44 -6.14 -5.72
CA LYS A 72 6.93 -4.75 -5.80
C LYS A 72 5.96 -3.75 -5.15
N VAL A 73 4.65 -3.88 -5.39
CA VAL A 73 3.66 -2.93 -4.85
C VAL A 73 3.10 -3.29 -3.49
N LYS A 74 3.18 -4.57 -3.11
CA LYS A 74 2.63 -5.10 -1.86
C LYS A 74 3.03 -4.32 -0.60
N PRO A 75 4.29 -3.88 -0.40
CA PRO A 75 4.64 -3.06 0.76
C PRO A 75 3.91 -1.70 0.79
N SER A 76 3.80 -1.05 -0.37
CA SER A 76 3.09 0.23 -0.49
C SER A 76 1.60 0.06 -0.19
N ILE A 77 0.96 -0.95 -0.80
CA ILE A 77 -0.46 -1.24 -0.57
C ILE A 77 -0.73 -1.59 0.89
N ASN A 78 0.11 -2.43 1.52
CA ASN A 78 0.00 -2.73 2.95
C ASN A 78 0.05 -1.46 3.81
N SER A 79 0.98 -0.55 3.51
CA SER A 79 1.08 0.71 4.25
C SER A 79 -0.18 1.57 4.10
N LEU A 80 -0.76 1.65 2.89
CA LEU A 80 -1.99 2.38 2.63
C LEU A 80 -3.19 1.78 3.38
N ILE A 81 -3.29 0.44 3.45
CA ILE A 81 -4.33 -0.25 4.23
C ILE A 81 -4.13 0.01 5.74
N GLU A 82 -2.90 -0.07 6.24
CA GLU A 82 -2.60 0.17 7.67
C GLU A 82 -2.90 1.62 8.09
N GLN A 83 -2.76 2.56 7.17
CA GLN A 83 -3.14 3.97 7.37
C GLN A 83 -4.65 4.21 7.22
N GLY A 84 -5.42 3.22 6.76
CA GLY A 84 -6.86 3.35 6.50
C GLY A 84 -7.20 4.21 5.30
N LEU A 85 -6.24 4.42 4.38
CA LEU A 85 -6.44 5.21 3.16
C LEU A 85 -7.16 4.43 2.07
N ILE A 86 -6.99 3.11 2.06
CA ILE A 86 -7.59 2.20 1.09
C ILE A 86 -8.14 0.96 1.78
N GLU A 87 -9.11 0.33 1.13
CA GLU A 87 -9.59 -1.01 1.44
C GLU A 87 -9.57 -1.83 0.16
N ILE A 88 -9.18 -3.11 0.25
CA ILE A 88 -9.12 -4.00 -0.91
C ILE A 88 -10.22 -5.06 -0.77
N GLN A 89 -11.23 -4.97 -1.62
CA GLN A 89 -12.30 -5.96 -1.73
C GLN A 89 -12.09 -6.79 -3.00
N GLY A 90 -11.39 -7.92 -2.88
CA GLY A 90 -11.10 -8.81 -4.01
C GLY A 90 -9.63 -8.79 -4.46
N PRO A 91 -9.32 -9.44 -5.60
CA PRO A 91 -7.96 -9.52 -6.08
C PRO A 91 -7.48 -8.19 -6.67
N LEU A 92 -6.16 -8.00 -6.73
CA LEU A 92 -5.57 -6.95 -7.56
C LEU A 92 -5.53 -7.39 -9.03
N HIS A 93 -5.91 -6.51 -9.92
CA HIS A 93 -5.89 -6.73 -11.36
C HIS A 93 -4.55 -6.25 -11.89
N ILE A 94 -3.82 -7.13 -12.58
CA ILE A 94 -2.48 -6.84 -13.12
C ILE A 94 -2.46 -7.08 -14.62
N HIS A 95 -1.86 -6.15 -15.37
CA HIS A 95 -1.70 -6.29 -16.81
C HIS A 95 -0.42 -5.66 -17.33
N LEU A 96 0.19 -6.28 -18.34
CA LEU A 96 1.31 -5.69 -19.09
C LEU A 96 0.79 -5.01 -20.35
N ILE A 97 0.91 -3.70 -20.42
CA ILE A 97 0.55 -2.90 -21.58
C ILE A 97 1.78 -2.63 -22.45
N ASN A 98 1.62 -2.82 -23.76
CA ASN A 98 2.62 -2.51 -24.78
C ASN A 98 4.00 -3.08 -24.45
N ASP A 99 4.05 -4.27 -23.84
CA ASP A 99 5.28 -4.96 -23.40
C ASP A 99 6.23 -4.14 -22.51
N SER A 100 5.77 -3.03 -21.93
CA SER A 100 6.65 -2.02 -21.32
C SER A 100 6.17 -1.46 -19.99
N ILE A 101 4.86 -1.42 -19.73
CA ILE A 101 4.29 -0.87 -18.51
C ILE A 101 3.36 -1.89 -17.86
N TRP A 102 3.68 -2.29 -16.65
CA TRP A 102 2.79 -3.02 -15.79
C TRP A 102 1.79 -2.07 -15.14
N ILE A 103 0.52 -2.44 -15.17
CA ILE A 103 -0.55 -1.78 -14.44
C ILE A 103 -0.97 -2.69 -13.29
N VAL A 104 -1.15 -2.13 -12.11
CA VAL A 104 -1.82 -2.79 -10.97
C VAL A 104 -2.98 -1.93 -10.53
N ARG A 105 -4.16 -2.52 -10.39
CA ARG A 105 -5.36 -1.82 -9.94
C ARG A 105 -6.13 -2.65 -8.93
N SER A 106 -6.69 -2.02 -7.89
CA SER A 106 -7.73 -2.66 -7.08
C SER A 106 -9.11 -2.45 -7.69
N GLU A 107 -10.06 -3.32 -7.36
CA GLU A 107 -11.47 -3.02 -7.63
C GLU A 107 -11.94 -1.85 -6.75
N PRO A 108 -12.86 -1.01 -7.25
CA PRO A 108 -13.48 0.01 -6.43
C PRO A 108 -14.35 -0.64 -5.35
N VAL A 109 -14.21 -0.13 -4.13
CA VAL A 109 -15.05 -0.58 -3.01
C VAL A 109 -16.47 -0.08 -3.22
N SER A 110 -17.43 -1.01 -3.26
CA SER A 110 -18.85 -0.67 -3.42
C SER A 110 -19.35 0.03 -2.17
N LYS A 111 -20.00 1.19 -2.31
CA LYS A 111 -20.62 1.91 -1.19
C LYS A 111 -21.77 1.07 -0.62
N ILE A 112 -21.56 0.45 0.53
CA ILE A 112 -22.64 -0.14 1.33
C ILE A 112 -22.86 0.79 2.53
N ASP A 113 -24.07 1.33 2.65
CA ASP A 113 -24.58 2.03 3.84
C ASP A 113 -23.75 3.24 4.36
N GLU A 114 -23.54 4.25 3.50
CA GLU A 114 -23.13 5.64 3.84
C GLU A 114 -21.75 5.85 4.53
N LEU A 115 -21.00 4.81 4.86
CA LEU A 115 -19.66 4.91 5.46
C LEU A 115 -18.59 4.39 4.48
N LEU A 116 -17.98 5.30 3.72
CA LEU A 116 -16.77 5.02 2.96
C LEU A 116 -15.56 5.07 3.88
N PHE A 117 -14.81 3.98 3.95
CA PHE A 117 -13.42 4.01 4.42
C PHE A 117 -12.56 3.26 3.41
N GLY A 118 -11.92 4.00 2.51
CA GLY A 118 -10.88 3.44 1.65
C GLY A 118 -11.11 3.66 0.16
N GLY A 119 -10.11 4.25 -0.48
CA GLY A 119 -10.07 4.46 -1.91
C GLY A 119 -9.55 3.29 -2.74
N THR A 120 -9.58 3.44 -4.06
CA THR A 120 -9.00 2.50 -5.05
C THR A 120 -7.53 2.84 -5.29
N VAL A 121 -6.68 1.84 -5.54
CA VAL A 121 -5.28 2.08 -5.97
C VAL A 121 -5.08 1.79 -7.44
N TYR A 122 -4.21 2.60 -8.05
CA TYR A 122 -3.73 2.41 -9.41
C TYR A 122 -2.23 2.68 -9.49
N TYR A 123 -1.46 1.72 -10.00
CA TYR A 123 -0.02 1.83 -10.22
C TYR A 123 0.33 1.67 -11.70
N GLU A 124 1.29 2.46 -12.17
CA GLU A 124 2.03 2.19 -13.41
C GLU A 124 3.49 1.91 -13.07
N ILE A 125 4.03 0.79 -13.55
CA ILE A 125 5.39 0.34 -13.23
C ILE A 125 6.11 0.01 -14.53
N ARG A 126 7.27 0.62 -14.75
CA ARG A 126 8.09 0.37 -15.93
C ARG A 126 8.72 -1.03 -15.85
N LYS A 127 8.46 -1.87 -16.85
CA LYS A 127 8.96 -3.26 -16.91
C LYS A 127 10.49 -3.35 -16.83
N ASN A 128 11.20 -2.42 -17.48
CA ASN A 128 12.65 -2.54 -17.68
C ASN A 128 13.48 -2.37 -16.40
N ASP A 129 12.98 -1.64 -15.41
CA ASP A 129 13.75 -1.31 -14.20
C ASP A 129 12.91 -1.32 -12.91
N GLY A 130 11.62 -1.66 -13.02
CA GLY A 130 10.69 -1.71 -11.90
C GLY A 130 10.36 -0.35 -11.30
N PHE A 131 10.66 0.74 -12.02
CA PHE A 131 10.39 2.08 -11.53
C PHE A 131 8.87 2.34 -11.52
N ILE A 132 8.35 2.80 -10.37
CA ILE A 132 6.95 3.19 -10.24
C ILE A 132 6.79 4.55 -10.93
N LEU A 133 6.20 4.53 -12.12
CA LEU A 133 5.93 5.71 -12.92
C LEU A 133 4.77 6.53 -12.33
N LYS A 134 3.82 5.85 -11.68
CA LYS A 134 2.61 6.47 -11.15
C LYS A 134 2.01 5.64 -10.03
N CYS A 135 1.48 6.34 -9.03
CA CYS A 135 0.58 5.82 -8.01
C CYS A 135 -0.58 6.82 -7.87
N ILE A 136 -1.81 6.34 -7.95
CA ILE A 136 -3.03 7.11 -7.71
C ILE A 136 -3.84 6.37 -6.66
N ILE A 137 -4.35 7.14 -5.70
CA ILE A 137 -5.29 6.69 -4.68
C ILE A 137 -6.57 7.50 -4.90
N GLU A 138 -7.67 6.82 -5.18
CA GLU A 138 -8.98 7.45 -5.47
C GLU A 138 -9.93 7.25 -4.29
N GLU A 139 -10.23 8.31 -3.53
CA GLU A 139 -11.20 8.30 -2.42
C GLU A 139 -12.67 8.31 -2.86
#